data_AF-A0A940NS03-F1
#
_entry.id   AF-A0A940NS03-F1
#
_cell.length_a   1.000
_cell.length_b   1.000
_cell.length_c   1.000
_cell.angle_alpha   90.00
_cell.angle_beta   90.00
_cell.angle_gamma   90.00
#
_symmetry.space_group_name_H-M   'P 1'
#
loop_
_entity.id
_entity.type
_entity.pdbx_description
1 polymer ?
#
loop_
_entity_poly.entity_id
_entity_poly.type
_entity_poly.pdbx_seq_one_letter_code
_entity_poly.pdbx_strand_id
1 'polypeptide(L)'
;MEKNVAMEVTGQIDKWMNSNQSVYELSKINTINNSLYKFQQWADGKPLIAAYHVTKIEEESYYLLFIDWHRNDNIYLVVYVENKSTTAAEIHRTEHHDDKLELVWNYTPLKRDGKNSERKAYFKQTYGSCTVRIPLPTSPIDIEEFLNKLYTLCRNRLRADRIVDIFDF
;
A
#
# COMPACT_ATOMS: atom_id res chain seq x y z
N MET A 1 -10.93 0.79 -5.67
CA MET A 1 -11.09 -0.49 -6.36
C MET A 1 -12.49 -0.97 -6.04
N GLU A 2 -13.10 -1.73 -6.94
CA GLU A 2 -14.40 -2.33 -6.65
C GLU A 2 -14.30 -3.31 -5.47
N LYS A 3 -15.37 -3.39 -4.69
CA LYS A 3 -15.42 -4.25 -3.49
C LYS A 3 -15.11 -5.72 -3.80
N ASN A 4 -15.66 -6.27 -4.88
CA ASN A 4 -15.42 -7.67 -5.26
C ASN A 4 -13.95 -7.95 -5.59
N VAL A 5 -13.28 -6.99 -6.25
CA VAL A 5 -11.84 -7.08 -6.53
C VAL A 5 -11.04 -7.08 -5.23
N ALA A 6 -11.40 -6.21 -4.27
CA ALA A 6 -10.75 -6.19 -2.96
C ALA A 6 -10.92 -7.54 -2.24
N MET A 7 -12.14 -8.10 -2.23
CA MET A 7 -12.42 -9.39 -1.60
C MET A 7 -11.57 -10.51 -2.21
N GLU A 8 -11.47 -10.56 -3.54
CA GLU A 8 -10.66 -11.57 -4.24
C GLU A 8 -9.19 -11.48 -3.80
N VAL A 9 -8.60 -10.27 -3.84
CA VAL A 9 -7.21 -10.04 -3.41
C VAL A 9 -6.99 -10.47 -1.96
N THR A 10 -7.89 -10.08 -1.04
CA THR A 10 -7.78 -10.48 0.37
C THR A 10 -7.94 -11.99 0.57
N GLY A 11 -8.77 -12.65 -0.23
CA GLY A 11 -8.89 -14.11 -0.24
C GLY A 11 -7.63 -14.81 -0.71
N GLN A 12 -6.91 -14.24 -1.69
CA GLN A 12 -5.61 -14.78 -2.12
C GLN A 12 -4.52 -14.59 -1.07
N ILE A 13 -4.50 -13.44 -0.36
CA ILE A 13 -3.62 -13.21 0.79
C ILE A 13 -3.89 -14.26 1.88
N ASP A 14 -5.17 -14.44 2.26
CA ASP A 14 -5.56 -15.39 3.31
C ASP A 14 -5.15 -16.83 2.96
N LYS A 15 -5.29 -17.25 1.70
CA LYS A 15 -4.83 -18.58 1.23
C LYS A 15 -3.32 -18.71 1.33
N TRP A 16 -2.57 -17.71 0.86
CA TRP A 16 -1.10 -17.72 0.87
C TRP A 16 -0.52 -17.78 2.29
N MET A 17 -1.15 -17.10 3.26
CA MET A 17 -0.73 -17.13 4.66
C MET A 17 -0.74 -18.54 5.27
N ASN A 18 -1.58 -19.45 4.78
CA ASN A 18 -1.74 -20.79 5.32
C ASN A 18 -0.75 -21.83 4.73
N SER A 19 0.01 -21.48 3.70
CA SER A 19 0.69 -22.49 2.86
C SER A 19 2.18 -22.25 2.61
N ASN A 20 2.82 -21.31 3.30
CA ASN A 20 4.02 -20.69 2.78
C ASN A 20 5.22 -20.62 3.74
N GLN A 21 6.42 -20.73 3.16
CA GLN A 21 7.72 -20.36 3.73
C GLN A 21 8.29 -19.21 2.90
N SER A 22 7.99 -17.96 3.29
CA SER A 22 8.54 -16.75 2.65
C SER A 22 9.30 -15.90 3.65
N VAL A 23 10.02 -14.92 3.12
CA VAL A 23 10.70 -13.87 3.89
C VAL A 23 9.72 -12.83 4.47
N TYR A 24 8.47 -12.85 4.01
CA TYR A 24 7.40 -12.03 4.56
C TYR A 24 6.63 -12.80 5.64
N GLU A 25 6.44 -12.17 6.79
CA GLU A 25 5.50 -12.65 7.81
C GLU A 25 4.23 -11.79 7.75
N LEU A 26 3.08 -12.44 7.62
CA LEU A 26 1.78 -11.80 7.55
C LEU A 26 0.93 -12.26 8.73
N SER A 27 0.23 -11.32 9.36
CA SER A 27 -0.83 -11.61 10.30
C SER A 27 -2.08 -10.81 9.97
N LYS A 28 -3.24 -11.46 10.03
CA LYS A 28 -4.53 -10.80 9.80
C LYS A 28 -4.95 -10.13 11.10
N ILE A 29 -5.31 -8.85 11.01
CA ILE A 29 -5.72 -8.07 12.18
C ILE A 29 -7.18 -8.38 12.47
N ASN A 30 -7.47 -8.71 13.74
CA ASN A 30 -8.84 -8.92 14.19
C ASN A 30 -9.64 -7.62 14.13
N THR A 31 -10.87 -7.71 13.62
CA THR A 31 -11.76 -6.56 13.46
C THR A 31 -13.05 -6.79 14.24
N ILE A 32 -13.71 -5.69 14.62
CA ILE A 32 -15.02 -5.73 15.28
C ILE A 32 -16.01 -5.12 14.30
N ASN A 33 -17.02 -5.88 13.87
CA ASN A 33 -18.00 -5.46 12.87
C ASN A 33 -17.35 -4.89 11.60
N ASN A 34 -16.30 -5.55 11.09
CA ASN A 34 -15.56 -5.13 9.90
C ASN A 34 -14.96 -3.71 10.03
N SER A 35 -14.52 -3.33 11.23
CA SER A 35 -13.86 -2.06 11.51
C SER A 35 -12.71 -2.25 12.49
N LEU A 36 -11.70 -1.38 12.38
CA LEU A 36 -10.64 -1.24 13.38
C LEU A 36 -11.03 -0.16 14.39
N TYR A 37 -10.56 -0.32 15.62
CA TYR A 37 -10.72 0.64 16.70
C TYR A 37 -9.40 0.77 17.46
N LYS A 38 -9.06 1.98 17.88
CA LYS A 38 -7.78 2.29 18.54
C LYS A 38 -6.56 1.92 17.68
N PHE A 39 -6.67 2.08 16.36
CA PHE A 39 -5.60 1.78 15.41
C PHE A 39 -4.94 3.07 14.92
N GLN A 40 -5.64 3.85 14.09
CA GLN A 40 -5.18 5.13 13.56
C GLN A 40 -6.42 6.01 13.46
N GLN A 41 -6.36 7.25 13.96
CA GLN A 41 -7.54 8.13 14.08
C GLN A 41 -8.34 8.23 12.78
N TRP A 42 -7.66 8.26 11.63
CA TRP A 42 -8.29 8.38 10.32
C TRP A 42 -8.87 7.07 9.79
N ALA A 43 -8.46 5.91 10.29
CA ALA A 43 -8.98 4.60 9.90
C ALA A 43 -10.06 4.06 10.87
N ASP A 44 -10.07 4.53 12.11
CA ASP A 44 -10.95 4.04 13.16
C ASP A 44 -12.44 4.14 12.81
N GLY A 45 -13.17 3.05 13.02
CA GLY A 45 -14.61 2.94 12.78
C GLY A 45 -15.03 3.05 11.30
N LYS A 46 -14.07 2.96 10.36
CA LYS A 46 -14.40 2.86 8.93
C LYS A 46 -14.60 1.40 8.53
N PRO A 47 -15.59 1.11 7.67
CA PRO A 47 -15.77 -0.22 7.12
C PRO A 47 -14.53 -0.67 6.35
N LEU A 48 -14.11 -1.92 6.53
CA LEU A 48 -13.00 -2.52 5.82
C LEU A 48 -13.28 -3.99 5.47
N ILE A 49 -12.65 -4.47 4.41
CA ILE A 49 -12.72 -5.86 3.95
C ILE A 49 -11.76 -6.73 4.74
N ALA A 50 -10.51 -6.30 4.85
CA ALA A 50 -9.49 -6.94 5.67
C ALA A 50 -8.38 -5.95 6.02
N ALA A 51 -7.67 -6.26 7.10
CA ALA A 51 -6.46 -5.57 7.48
C ALA A 51 -5.39 -6.59 7.83
N TYR A 52 -4.16 -6.32 7.39
CA TYR A 52 -3.00 -7.19 7.60
C TYR A 52 -1.86 -6.39 8.18
N HIS A 53 -1.13 -7.00 9.11
CA HIS A 53 0.21 -6.56 9.48
C HIS A 53 1.21 -7.41 8.71
N VAL A 54 2.18 -6.73 8.09
CA VAL A 54 3.19 -7.34 7.24
C VAL A 54 4.56 -6.91 7.71
N THR A 55 5.42 -7.88 7.96
CA THR A 55 6.82 -7.66 8.32
C THR A 55 7.73 -8.38 7.33
N LYS A 56 8.95 -7.87 7.22
CA LYS A 56 10.05 -8.48 6.48
C LYS A 56 11.34 -8.10 7.19
N ILE A 57 12.23 -9.06 7.39
CA ILE A 57 13.52 -8.85 8.05
C ILE A 57 14.27 -7.67 7.41
N GLU A 58 14.83 -6.80 8.24
CA GLU A 58 15.59 -5.59 7.85
C GLU A 58 14.80 -4.51 7.06
N GLU A 59 13.48 -4.67 6.93
CA GLU A 59 12.61 -3.66 6.29
C GLU A 59 11.59 -3.08 7.28
N GLU A 60 11.01 -1.94 6.92
CA GLU A 60 9.91 -1.34 7.70
C GLU A 60 8.69 -2.28 7.68
N SER A 61 8.03 -2.40 8.83
CA SER A 61 6.74 -3.08 8.93
C SER A 61 5.62 -2.18 8.42
N TYR A 62 4.63 -2.80 7.76
CA TYR A 62 3.48 -2.09 7.24
C TYR A 62 2.16 -2.70 7.71
N TYR A 63 1.14 -1.87 7.80
CA TYR A 63 -0.25 -2.33 7.84
C TYR A 63 -0.90 -2.11 6.48
N LEU A 64 -1.49 -3.15 5.92
CA LEU A 64 -2.26 -3.11 4.68
C LEU A 64 -3.76 -3.12 5.02
N LEU A 65 -4.45 -2.02 4.76
CA LEU A 65 -5.88 -1.87 5.02
C LEU A 65 -6.64 -1.83 3.69
N PHE A 66 -7.51 -2.82 3.47
CA PHE A 66 -8.50 -2.80 2.40
C PHE A 66 -9.78 -2.15 2.92
N ILE A 67 -9.88 -0.83 2.82
CA ILE A 67 -10.79 0.01 3.61
C ILE A 67 -11.67 0.88 2.73
N ASP A 68 -12.95 1.04 3.08
CA ASP A 68 -13.81 2.07 2.48
C ASP A 68 -13.46 3.44 3.10
N TRP A 69 -12.38 4.02 2.57
CA TRP A 69 -11.72 5.20 3.15
C TRP A 69 -12.63 6.42 3.20
N HIS A 70 -13.45 6.62 2.17
CA HIS A 70 -14.33 7.78 2.05
C HIS A 70 -15.82 7.45 2.20
N ARG A 71 -16.19 6.21 2.59
CA ARG A 71 -17.57 5.76 2.79
C ARG A 71 -18.43 5.92 1.54
N ASN A 72 -17.87 5.53 0.41
CA ASN A 72 -18.50 5.64 -0.90
C ASN A 72 -18.46 4.31 -1.68
N ASP A 73 -18.36 3.18 -0.95
CA ASP A 73 -18.27 1.82 -1.49
C ASP A 73 -17.06 1.58 -2.43
N ASN A 74 -16.12 2.53 -2.49
CA ASN A 74 -14.87 2.39 -3.20
C ASN A 74 -13.78 1.96 -2.22
N ILE A 75 -13.23 0.75 -2.41
CA ILE A 75 -12.24 0.21 -1.49
C ILE A 75 -10.84 0.75 -1.84
N TYR A 76 -10.15 1.24 -0.83
CA TYR A 76 -8.77 1.71 -0.91
C TYR A 76 -7.87 0.61 -0.35
N LEU A 77 -6.71 0.41 -0.98
CA LEU A 77 -5.55 -0.16 -0.29
C LEU A 77 -4.78 1.00 0.34
N VAL A 78 -4.88 1.12 1.66
CA VAL A 78 -4.12 2.09 2.46
C VAL A 78 -2.99 1.35 3.15
N VAL A 79 -1.75 1.82 2.94
CA VAL A 79 -0.54 1.25 3.52
C VAL A 79 -0.03 2.20 4.60
N TYR A 80 -0.09 1.78 5.86
CA TYR A 80 0.50 2.50 6.99
C TYR A 80 1.87 1.94 7.34
N VAL A 81 2.77 2.81 7.80
CA VAL A 81 4.03 2.37 8.42
C VAL A 81 3.77 2.16 9.91
N GLU A 82 4.17 1.02 10.47
CA GLU A 82 3.76 0.59 11.82
C GLU A 82 3.98 1.65 12.91
N ASN A 83 5.11 2.35 12.87
CA ASN A 83 5.49 3.33 13.89
C ASN A 83 5.25 4.79 13.48
N LYS A 84 4.38 5.04 12.50
CA LYS A 84 4.10 6.40 11.99
C LYS A 84 2.60 6.58 11.77
N SER A 85 2.11 7.79 12.03
CA SER A 85 0.73 8.16 11.73
C SER A 85 0.48 8.46 10.24
N THR A 86 1.54 8.42 9.42
CA THR A 86 1.48 8.70 7.99
C THR A 86 1.33 7.43 7.17
N THR A 87 0.53 7.53 6.12
CA THR A 87 0.42 6.48 5.09
C THR A 87 1.66 6.49 4.20
N ALA A 88 2.22 5.32 3.92
CA ALA A 88 3.19 5.14 2.84
C ALA A 88 2.50 5.20 1.47
N ALA A 89 1.30 4.65 1.33
CA ALA A 89 0.54 4.71 0.08
C ALA A 89 -0.96 4.69 0.34
N GLU A 90 -1.71 5.33 -0.54
CA GLU A 90 -3.17 5.29 -0.61
C GLU A 90 -3.52 4.99 -2.07
N ILE A 91 -4.11 3.83 -2.34
CA ILE A 91 -4.36 3.37 -3.72
C ILE A 91 -5.81 2.93 -3.85
N HIS A 92 -6.57 3.62 -4.69
CA HIS A 92 -7.96 3.27 -4.97
C HIS A 92 -8.24 3.08 -6.45
N ARG A 93 -7.32 3.49 -7.32
CA ARG A 93 -7.51 3.35 -8.77
C ARG A 93 -7.00 2.00 -9.21
N THR A 94 -7.84 1.30 -9.98
CA THR A 94 -7.49 0.09 -10.70
C THR A 94 -7.70 0.30 -12.19
N GLU A 95 -6.79 -0.21 -13.01
CA GLU A 95 -6.87 -0.12 -14.48
C GLU A 95 -6.48 -1.46 -15.10
N HIS A 96 -7.04 -1.79 -16.26
CA HIS A 96 -6.58 -2.93 -17.05
C HIS A 96 -5.37 -2.51 -17.88
N HIS A 97 -4.32 -3.32 -17.85
CA HIS A 97 -3.12 -3.18 -18.67
C HIS A 97 -2.60 -4.58 -19.02
N ASP A 98 -2.37 -4.86 -20.30
CA ASP A 98 -1.93 -6.18 -20.81
C ASP A 98 -2.71 -7.36 -20.21
N ASP A 99 -4.04 -7.28 -20.25
CA ASP A 99 -5.00 -8.27 -19.72
C ASP A 99 -4.91 -8.53 -18.20
N LYS A 100 -4.16 -7.71 -17.46
CA LYS A 100 -4.08 -7.76 -16.00
C LYS A 100 -4.75 -6.55 -15.39
N LEU A 101 -5.45 -6.77 -14.28
CA LEU A 101 -5.97 -5.69 -13.45
C LEU A 101 -4.85 -5.22 -12.51
N GLU A 102 -4.54 -3.93 -12.54
CA GLU A 102 -3.44 -3.36 -11.77
C GLU A 102 -3.94 -2.26 -10.83
N LEU A 103 -3.33 -2.16 -9.65
CA LEU A 103 -3.37 -0.96 -8.83
C LEU A 103 -2.53 0.13 -9.50
N VAL A 104 -3.08 1.34 -9.56
CA VAL A 104 -2.38 2.49 -10.14
C VAL A 104 -2.24 3.59 -9.11
N TRP A 105 -1.00 3.88 -8.75
CA TRP A 105 -0.65 4.92 -7.78
C TRP A 105 0.16 6.03 -8.43
N ASN A 106 -0.10 7.28 -8.03
CA ASN A 106 0.66 8.44 -8.51
C ASN A 106 1.44 9.07 -7.36
N TYR A 107 2.72 9.31 -7.60
CA TYR A 107 3.58 9.97 -6.62
C TYR A 107 3.12 11.40 -6.37
N THR A 108 2.75 11.64 -5.12
CA THR A 108 2.41 12.96 -4.58
C THR A 108 3.26 13.20 -3.35
N PRO A 109 4.23 14.15 -3.40
CA PRO A 109 5.03 14.50 -2.24
C PRO A 109 4.16 14.91 -1.05
N LEU A 110 4.55 14.48 0.15
CA LEU A 110 3.79 14.77 1.38
C LEU A 110 4.03 16.17 1.92
N LYS A 111 5.27 16.68 1.83
CA LYS A 111 5.63 17.98 2.38
C LYS A 111 5.05 19.12 1.55
N ARG A 112 4.69 20.22 2.21
CA ARG A 112 4.21 21.47 1.58
C ARG A 112 5.25 22.58 1.79
N ASP A 113 6.50 22.29 1.45
CA ASP A 113 7.67 23.15 1.65
C ASP A 113 8.12 23.86 0.35
N GLY A 114 7.31 23.79 -0.71
CA GLY A 114 7.63 24.37 -2.02
C GLY A 114 8.53 23.49 -2.89
N LYS A 115 9.15 22.43 -2.36
CA LYS A 115 10.12 21.58 -3.10
C LYS A 115 9.47 20.36 -3.77
N ASN A 116 8.20 20.48 -4.18
CA ASN A 116 7.45 19.36 -4.75
C ASN A 116 7.86 19.04 -6.18
N SER A 117 8.29 20.05 -6.95
CA SER A 117 8.83 19.87 -8.31
C SER A 117 10.11 19.03 -8.29
N GLU A 118 11.04 19.36 -7.39
CA GLU A 118 12.32 18.65 -7.21
C GLU A 118 12.10 17.17 -6.85
N ARG A 119 11.25 16.91 -5.85
CA ARG A 119 10.92 15.53 -5.45
C ARG A 119 10.29 14.73 -6.60
N LYS A 120 9.37 15.33 -7.35
CA LYS A 120 8.75 14.68 -8.52
C LYS A 120 9.76 14.43 -9.64
N ALA A 121 10.66 15.38 -9.89
CA ALA A 121 11.72 15.23 -10.89
C ALA A 121 12.66 14.08 -10.50
N TYR A 122 13.11 14.04 -9.23
CA TYR A 122 13.91 12.94 -8.70
C TYR A 122 13.18 11.60 -8.85
N PHE A 123 11.94 11.50 -8.37
CA PHE A 123 11.17 10.25 -8.45
C PHE A 123 11.07 9.74 -9.89
N LYS A 124 10.73 10.64 -10.84
CA LYS A 124 10.64 10.28 -12.26
C LYS A 124 11.99 9.88 -12.85
N GLN A 125 13.07 10.60 -12.52
CA GLN A 125 14.41 10.31 -13.04
C GLN A 125 14.95 8.97 -12.50
N THR A 126 14.75 8.69 -11.21
CA THR A 126 15.26 7.48 -10.56
C THR A 126 14.40 6.25 -10.84
N TYR A 127 13.07 6.40 -10.92
CA TYR A 127 12.12 5.28 -11.03
C TYR A 127 11.36 5.24 -12.36
N GLY A 128 11.73 6.10 -13.32
CA GLY A 128 11.20 6.14 -14.69
C GLY A 128 9.85 6.86 -14.86
N SER A 129 8.96 6.76 -13.87
CA SER A 129 7.62 7.35 -13.93
C SER A 129 7.14 7.79 -12.54
N CYS A 130 6.33 8.84 -12.48
CA CYS A 130 5.58 9.19 -11.27
C CYS A 130 4.34 8.30 -11.07
N THR A 131 3.96 7.50 -12.06
CA THR A 131 2.88 6.54 -11.98
C THR A 131 3.46 5.15 -11.77
N VAL A 132 3.08 4.50 -10.67
CA VAL A 132 3.46 3.13 -10.34
C VAL A 132 2.25 2.23 -10.58
N ARG A 133 2.49 1.11 -11.26
CA ARG A 133 1.51 0.08 -11.59
C ARG A 133 1.89 -1.21 -10.86
N ILE A 134 0.95 -1.80 -10.14
CA ILE A 134 1.16 -3.02 -9.36
C ILE A 134 0.06 -4.02 -9.77
N PRO A 135 0.38 -5.09 -10.49
CA PRO A 135 -0.57 -6.14 -10.81
C PRO A 135 -1.22 -6.69 -9.55
N LEU A 136 -2.54 -6.86 -9.59
CA LEU A 136 -3.26 -7.53 -8.52
C LEU A 136 -2.98 -9.03 -8.56
N PRO A 137 -2.77 -9.68 -7.41
CA PRO A 137 -2.57 -11.11 -7.35
C PRO A 137 -3.87 -11.82 -7.72
N THR A 138 -3.78 -12.80 -8.62
CA THR A 138 -4.94 -13.61 -9.05
C THR A 138 -4.94 -15.00 -8.41
N SER A 139 -3.83 -15.37 -7.78
CA SER A 139 -3.63 -16.64 -7.11
C SER A 139 -2.68 -16.45 -5.91
N PRO A 140 -2.60 -17.42 -4.99
CA PRO A 140 -1.74 -17.29 -3.81
C PRO A 140 -0.26 -17.17 -4.18
N ILE A 141 0.17 -17.81 -5.27
CA ILE A 141 1.59 -17.77 -5.70
C ILE A 141 2.05 -16.37 -6.14
N ASP A 142 1.11 -15.47 -6.50
CA ASP A 142 1.41 -14.11 -6.95
C ASP A 142 1.62 -13.14 -5.77
N ILE A 143 1.27 -13.55 -4.54
CA ILE A 143 1.24 -12.67 -3.36
C ILE A 143 2.62 -12.15 -3.00
N GLU A 144 3.67 -12.96 -3.13
CA GLU A 144 5.02 -12.53 -2.79
C GLU A 144 5.52 -11.44 -3.77
N GLU A 145 5.25 -11.57 -5.06
CA GLU A 145 5.58 -10.53 -6.04
C GLU A 145 4.79 -9.25 -5.76
N PHE A 146 3.50 -9.38 -5.43
CA PHE A 146 2.64 -8.26 -5.05
C PHE A 146 3.20 -7.49 -3.83
N LEU A 147 3.58 -8.20 -2.77
CA LEU A 147 4.20 -7.61 -1.56
C LEU A 147 5.55 -6.96 -1.88
N ASN A 148 6.40 -7.60 -2.69
CA ASN A 148 7.67 -7.03 -3.15
C ASN A 148 7.46 -5.68 -3.87
N LYS A 149 6.45 -5.57 -4.73
CA LYS A 149 6.12 -4.31 -5.41
C LYS A 149 5.57 -3.26 -4.46
N LEU A 150 4.72 -3.62 -3.49
CA LEU A 150 4.23 -2.70 -2.46
C LEU A 150 5.35 -2.16 -1.58
N TYR A 151 6.26 -3.01 -1.13
CA TYR A 151 7.43 -2.60 -0.35
C TYR A 151 8.33 -1.67 -1.17
N THR A 152 8.57 -2.01 -2.44
CA THR A 152 9.36 -1.17 -3.35
C THR A 152 8.72 0.21 -3.54
N LEU A 153 7.40 0.27 -3.75
CA LEU A 153 6.64 1.52 -3.81
C LEU A 153 6.85 2.36 -2.54
N CYS A 154 6.66 1.76 -1.36
CA CYS A 154 6.77 2.46 -0.08
C CYS A 154 8.19 3.01 0.16
N ARG A 155 9.23 2.20 -0.08
CA ARG A 155 10.63 2.64 0.03
C ARG A 155 10.94 3.79 -0.94
N ASN A 156 10.53 3.66 -2.19
CA ASN A 156 10.80 4.67 -3.22
C ASN A 156 10.14 6.00 -2.88
N ARG A 157 8.90 5.97 -2.38
CA ARG A 157 8.23 7.17 -1.87
C ARG A 157 9.01 7.81 -0.72
N LEU A 158 9.37 7.02 0.30
CA LEU A 158 10.07 7.54 1.48
C LEU A 158 11.43 8.16 1.11
N ARG A 159 12.16 7.56 0.17
CA ARG A 159 13.44 8.11 -0.33
C ARG A 159 13.22 9.43 -1.07
N ALA A 160 12.25 9.48 -1.99
CA ALA A 160 11.96 10.69 -2.75
C ALA A 160 11.47 11.84 -1.86
N ASP A 161 10.67 11.55 -0.82
CA ASP A 161 10.17 12.59 0.10
C ASP A 161 11.28 13.26 0.92
N ARG A 162 12.44 12.59 1.09
CA ARG A 162 13.60 13.09 1.85
C ARG A 162 14.71 13.68 0.99
N ILE A 163 14.63 13.60 -0.34
CA ILE A 163 15.79 13.91 -1.20
C ILE A 163 16.34 15.33 -0.99
N VAL A 164 15.45 16.31 -0.79
CA VAL A 164 15.84 17.71 -0.60
C VAL A 164 16.41 17.98 0.79
N ASP A 165 16.12 17.12 1.77
CA ASP A 165 16.72 17.22 3.11
C ASP A 165 18.18 16.71 3.12
N ILE A 166 18.59 15.96 2.08
CA ILE A 166 19.94 15.39 1.94
C ILE A 166 20.87 16.36 1.19
N PHE A 167 20.31 17.29 0.41
CA PHE A 167 21.06 18.23 -0.43
C PHE A 167 21.06 19.68 0.08
N ASP A 168 20.33 19.98 1.16
CA ASP A 168 20.45 21.27 1.86
C ASP A 168 21.68 21.24 2.80
N PHE A 169 22.83 21.75 2.32
CA PHE A 169 24.00 22.12 3.12
C PHE A 169 24.12 23.64 3.21
#